data_AF-A0A924KNJ1-F1
#
_entry.id   AF-A0A924KNJ1-F1
#
_cell.length_a   1.000
_cell.length_b   1.000
_cell.length_c   1.000
_cell.angle_alpha   90.00
_cell.angle_beta   90.00
_cell.angle_gamma   90.00
#
_symmetry.space_group_name_H-M   'P 1'
#
loop_
_entity.id
_entity.type
_entity.pdbx_description
1 polymer ?
#
loop_
_entity_poly.entity_id
_entity_poly.type
_entity_poly.pdbx_seq_one_letter_code
_entity_poly.pdbx_strand_id
1 'polypeptide(L)'
;MQEQDVPPDTTEQYTSAIGASNLRVEMDSNIRSQADIIMAAAWSKSRLGSALLRLHSEWDRSQHPRRMTGEAIDRLAAELDRVQSGFKKVDGETVPNMVLDMPKAFRTANNWYHHEMGLLLGRLKTLPEVRAQLTLKAEDMGCGRPADVAAKLILWWLTRRCPTCHGTKFEVATGTGRQTGKVCRSCRGTGETQIPCFEPGRAMASFIDDCLNRARVDIRTRLRGEKAKTEGQQS
;
A
#
# COMPACT_ATOMS: atom_id res chain seq x y z
N MET A 1 13.43 -24.67 -17.12
CA MET A 1 12.14 -23.99 -16.90
C MET A 1 12.21 -22.67 -17.61
N GLN A 2 11.59 -22.56 -18.78
CA GLN A 2 11.48 -21.28 -19.48
C GLN A 2 10.42 -20.47 -18.75
N GLU A 3 10.80 -19.31 -18.21
CA GLU A 3 9.87 -18.29 -17.72
C GLU A 3 8.95 -17.93 -18.89
N GLN A 4 7.68 -18.31 -18.81
CA GLN A 4 6.68 -17.84 -19.75
C GLN A 4 6.49 -16.35 -19.45
N ASP A 5 6.96 -15.49 -20.35
CA ASP A 5 6.83 -14.05 -20.25
C ASP A 5 5.34 -13.68 -20.46
N VAL A 6 4.61 -13.60 -19.35
CA VAL A 6 3.19 -13.24 -19.36
C VAL A 6 3.09 -11.77 -19.76
N PRO A 7 2.29 -11.41 -20.79
CA PRO A 7 2.18 -10.02 -21.20
C PRO A 7 1.66 -9.16 -20.05
N PRO A 8 2.25 -7.97 -19.83
CA PRO A 8 1.95 -7.16 -18.65
C PRO A 8 0.48 -6.76 -18.61
N ASP A 9 -0.14 -6.80 -17.43
CA ASP A 9 -1.53 -6.32 -17.28
C ASP A 9 -1.61 -4.79 -17.51
N THR A 10 -2.81 -4.29 -17.80
CA THR A 10 -3.14 -2.87 -17.89
C THR A 10 -2.59 -2.04 -16.72
N THR A 11 -2.58 -2.58 -15.51
CA THR A 11 -2.03 -1.90 -14.32
C THR A 11 -0.52 -1.74 -14.40
N GLU A 12 0.19 -2.80 -14.84
CA GLU A 12 1.65 -2.80 -15.01
C GLU A 12 2.07 -1.91 -16.17
N GLN A 13 1.34 -1.99 -17.30
CA GLN A 13 1.52 -1.11 -18.45
C GLN A 13 1.36 0.37 -18.05
N TYR A 14 0.31 0.70 -17.30
CA TYR A 14 0.09 2.06 -16.82
C TYR A 14 1.18 2.54 -15.85
N THR A 15 1.60 1.65 -14.94
CA THR A 15 2.67 1.96 -13.98
C THR A 15 4.01 2.19 -14.67
N SER A 16 4.31 1.42 -15.72
CA SER A 16 5.47 1.64 -16.58
C SER A 16 5.35 2.98 -17.33
N ALA A 17 4.18 3.26 -17.90
CA ALA A 17 3.93 4.46 -18.70
C ALA A 17 4.12 5.76 -17.93
N ILE A 18 3.60 5.86 -16.70
CA ILE A 18 3.80 7.05 -15.84
C ILE A 18 5.30 7.28 -15.52
N GLY A 19 6.15 6.27 -15.71
CA GLY A 19 7.57 6.28 -15.35
C GLY A 19 8.49 6.40 -16.55
N ALA A 20 7.93 6.39 -17.75
CA ALA A 20 8.68 6.44 -18.98
C ALA A 20 9.36 7.81 -19.14
N SER A 21 10.64 7.77 -19.49
CA SER A 21 11.40 8.96 -19.91
C SER A 21 11.17 9.29 -21.39
N ASN A 22 10.61 8.36 -22.16
CA ASN A 22 10.25 8.54 -23.57
C ASN A 22 8.73 8.50 -23.75
N LEU A 23 8.16 9.62 -24.19
CA LEU A 23 6.73 9.81 -24.48
C LEU A 23 6.49 10.10 -25.97
N ARG A 24 7.37 9.62 -26.84
CA ARG A 24 7.12 9.68 -28.28
C ARG A 24 5.89 8.84 -28.62
N VAL A 25 4.98 9.46 -29.35
CA VAL A 25 3.85 8.79 -29.97
C VAL A 25 4.37 8.22 -31.29
N GLU A 26 4.33 6.90 -31.43
CA GLU A 26 4.69 6.23 -32.68
C GLU A 26 3.48 6.25 -33.61
N MET A 27 3.71 6.48 -34.91
CA MET A 27 2.63 6.42 -35.91
C MET A 27 2.29 4.98 -36.33
N ASP A 28 3.16 4.01 -36.05
CA ASP A 28 2.90 2.61 -36.37
C ASP A 28 1.85 2.03 -35.41
N SER A 29 0.67 1.73 -35.97
CA SER A 29 -0.46 1.12 -35.27
C SER A 29 -0.17 -0.21 -34.56
N ASN A 30 0.90 -0.90 -34.98
CA ASN A 30 1.31 -2.16 -34.37
C ASN A 30 2.13 -1.98 -33.09
N ILE A 31 2.71 -0.79 -32.88
CA ILE A 31 3.57 -0.47 -31.74
C ILE A 31 2.79 0.43 -30.78
N ARG A 32 2.55 -0.05 -29.56
CA ARG A 32 1.96 0.78 -28.51
C ARG A 32 3.07 1.52 -27.76
N SER A 33 3.04 2.84 -27.81
CA SER A 33 3.94 3.67 -27.02
C SER A 33 3.42 3.85 -25.58
N GLN A 34 4.32 4.27 -24.69
CA GLN A 34 3.94 4.65 -23.33
C GLN A 34 3.01 5.88 -23.32
N ALA A 35 3.13 6.76 -24.32
CA ALA A 35 2.25 7.91 -24.48
C ALA A 35 0.80 7.49 -24.77
N ASP A 36 0.58 6.46 -25.59
CA ASP A 36 -0.77 5.96 -25.90
C ASP A 36 -1.50 5.43 -24.65
N ILE A 37 -0.75 4.76 -23.77
CA ILE A 37 -1.28 4.27 -22.49
C ILE A 37 -1.72 5.44 -21.59
N ILE A 38 -0.92 6.51 -21.53
CA ILE A 38 -1.28 7.71 -20.75
C ILE A 38 -2.48 8.43 -21.37
N MET A 39 -2.53 8.56 -22.70
CA MET A 39 -3.67 9.17 -23.41
C MET A 39 -4.95 8.39 -23.18
N ALA A 40 -4.90 7.06 -23.31
CA ALA A 40 -6.04 6.19 -23.03
C ALA A 40 -6.54 6.34 -21.58
N ALA A 41 -5.62 6.45 -20.61
CA ALA A 41 -5.95 6.67 -19.21
C ALA A 41 -6.53 8.07 -18.93
N ALA A 42 -6.05 9.10 -19.63
CA ALA A 42 -6.58 10.46 -19.54
C ALA A 42 -8.04 10.56 -20.05
N TRP A 43 -8.43 9.68 -20.97
CA TRP A 43 -9.80 9.59 -21.49
C TRP A 43 -10.70 8.56 -20.78
N SER A 44 -10.23 7.95 -19.69
CA SER A 44 -11.08 7.10 -18.83
C SER A 44 -12.24 7.91 -18.26
N LYS A 45 -13.46 7.34 -18.30
CA LYS A 45 -14.65 7.99 -17.73
C LYS A 45 -14.68 7.89 -16.20
N SER A 46 -13.94 6.94 -15.63
CA SER A 46 -13.79 6.76 -14.18
C SER A 46 -12.67 7.66 -13.65
N ARG A 47 -13.02 8.91 -13.28
CA ARG A 47 -12.07 9.87 -12.70
C ARG A 47 -11.40 9.33 -11.42
N LEU A 48 -12.21 8.79 -10.49
CA LEU A 48 -11.70 8.17 -9.28
C LEU A 48 -10.81 6.96 -9.58
N GLY A 49 -11.21 6.10 -10.53
CA GLY A 49 -10.43 4.93 -10.92
C GLY A 49 -9.06 5.30 -11.48
N SER A 50 -8.97 6.30 -12.36
CA SER A 50 -7.68 6.80 -12.87
C SER A 50 -6.83 7.44 -11.77
N ALA A 51 -7.44 8.20 -10.85
CA ALA A 51 -6.74 8.77 -9.70
C ALA A 51 -6.20 7.68 -8.76
N LEU A 52 -6.97 6.61 -8.52
CA LEU A 52 -6.52 5.45 -7.76
C LEU A 52 -5.33 4.75 -8.44
N LEU A 53 -5.41 4.49 -9.75
CA LEU A 53 -4.27 3.90 -10.48
C LEU A 53 -3.00 4.74 -10.35
N ARG A 54 -3.11 6.06 -10.48
CA ARG A 54 -1.98 6.98 -10.28
C ARG A 54 -1.46 6.96 -8.84
N LEU A 55 -2.36 6.97 -7.85
CA LEU A 55 -2.00 6.90 -6.43
C LEU A 55 -1.23 5.60 -6.11
N HIS A 56 -1.63 4.47 -6.70
CA HIS A 56 -0.90 3.21 -6.56
C HIS A 56 0.52 3.32 -7.13
N SER A 57 0.66 3.87 -8.34
CA SER A 57 1.98 4.06 -8.96
C SER A 57 2.87 5.04 -8.17
N GLU A 58 2.30 6.10 -7.58
CA GLU A 58 3.03 7.02 -6.69
C GLU A 58 3.52 6.30 -5.42
N TRP A 59 2.66 5.47 -4.83
CA TRP A 59 2.98 4.68 -3.66
C TRP A 59 4.09 3.66 -3.91
N ASP A 60 4.00 2.90 -5.01
CA ASP A 60 4.97 1.86 -5.36
C ASP A 60 6.36 2.43 -5.63
N ARG A 61 6.45 3.66 -6.17
CA ARG A 61 7.72 4.35 -6.42
C ARG A 61 8.32 4.98 -5.17
N SER A 62 7.51 5.20 -4.15
CA SER A 62 7.97 5.90 -2.97
C SER A 62 8.86 4.99 -2.13
N GLN A 63 9.86 5.56 -1.45
CA GLN A 63 10.65 4.79 -0.49
C GLN A 63 9.86 4.64 0.80
N HIS A 64 9.49 3.40 1.13
CA HIS A 64 8.69 3.13 2.32
C HIS A 64 9.62 3.14 3.56
N PRO A 65 9.30 3.91 4.62
CA PRO A 65 10.04 3.86 5.86
C PRO A 65 10.02 2.44 6.41
N ARG A 66 11.19 2.01 6.88
CA ARG A 66 11.36 0.69 7.47
C ARG A 66 10.85 0.74 8.90
N ARG A 67 10.17 -0.31 9.35
CA ARG A 67 9.93 -0.48 10.78
C ARG A 67 11.26 -0.76 11.48
N MET A 68 11.48 -0.17 12.64
CA MET A 68 12.65 -0.48 13.46
C MET A 68 12.66 -1.97 13.80
N THR A 69 13.83 -2.59 13.69
CA THR A 69 14.02 -4.01 14.05
C THR A 69 13.94 -4.18 15.57
N GLY A 70 13.66 -5.40 16.04
CA GLY A 70 13.66 -5.71 17.48
C GLY A 70 14.98 -5.30 18.14
N GLU A 71 16.11 -5.62 17.52
CA GLU A 71 17.44 -5.21 17.99
C GLU A 71 17.61 -3.69 18.07
N ALA A 72 17.06 -2.94 17.12
CA ALA A 72 17.12 -1.48 17.15
C ALA A 72 16.25 -0.91 18.29
N ILE A 73 15.11 -1.55 18.58
CA ILE A 73 14.26 -1.20 19.72
C ILE A 73 14.98 -1.51 21.04
N ASP A 74 15.70 -2.63 21.13
CA ASP A 74 16.49 -3.00 22.31
C ASP A 74 17.62 -1.99 22.55
N ARG A 75 18.31 -1.54 21.48
CA ARG A 75 19.32 -0.46 21.58
C ARG A 75 18.70 0.86 22.02
N LEU A 76 17.56 1.24 21.44
CA LEU A 76 16.82 2.44 21.84
C LEU A 76 16.39 2.35 23.32
N ALA A 77 15.97 1.18 23.79
CA ALA A 77 15.62 0.97 25.18
C ALA A 77 16.83 1.12 26.12
N ALA A 78 18.03 0.74 25.66
CA ALA A 78 19.27 0.91 26.40
C ALA A 78 19.73 2.38 26.51
N GLU A 79 19.36 3.23 25.55
CA GLU A 79 19.61 4.68 25.58
C GLU A 79 18.62 5.45 26.47
N LEU A 80 17.44 4.89 26.73
CA LEU A 80 16.43 5.51 27.58
C LEU A 80 16.70 5.28 29.08
N ASP A 81 16.17 6.19 29.91
CA ASP A 81 16.22 6.05 31.36
C ASP A 81 15.60 4.73 31.81
N ARG A 82 16.30 4.05 32.73
CA ARG A 82 15.80 2.83 33.36
C ARG A 82 14.63 3.16 34.28
N VAL A 83 13.67 2.25 34.34
CA VAL A 83 12.49 2.37 35.18
C VAL A 83 12.55 1.33 36.30
N GLN A 84 12.09 1.72 37.48
CA GLN A 84 12.02 0.82 38.62
C GLN A 84 10.93 -0.24 38.39
N SER A 85 11.34 -1.50 38.40
CA SER A 85 10.47 -2.68 38.37
C SER A 85 10.66 -3.47 39.66
N GLY A 86 10.01 -3.00 40.71
CA GLY A 86 10.07 -3.60 42.04
C GLY A 86 11.41 -3.38 42.74
N PHE A 87 11.73 -4.30 43.67
CA PHE A 87 12.92 -4.26 44.50
C PHE A 87 13.63 -5.61 44.44
N LYS A 88 14.96 -5.58 44.55
CA LYS A 88 15.80 -6.78 44.66
C LYS A 88 16.68 -6.67 45.89
N LYS A 89 17.02 -7.81 46.50
CA LYS A 89 18.00 -7.86 47.58
C LYS A 89 19.40 -8.05 47.00
N VAL A 90 20.31 -7.17 47.35
CA VAL A 90 21.75 -7.27 47.05
C VAL A 90 22.47 -7.12 48.39
N ASP A 91 23.27 -8.12 48.78
CA ASP A 91 24.04 -8.14 50.04
C ASP A 91 23.21 -7.85 51.31
N GLY A 92 21.94 -8.29 51.33
CA GLY A 92 21.03 -8.09 52.45
C GLY A 92 20.25 -6.77 52.43
N GLU A 93 20.64 -5.81 51.59
CA GLU A 93 19.95 -4.53 51.42
C GLU A 93 18.90 -4.59 50.30
N THR A 94 17.77 -3.89 50.50
CA THR A 94 16.68 -3.83 49.52
C THR A 94 16.90 -2.63 48.61
N VAL A 95 17.31 -2.90 47.36
CA VAL A 95 17.57 -1.86 46.36
C VAL A 95 16.51 -1.89 45.25
N PRO A 96 16.14 -0.74 44.66
CA PRO A 96 15.29 -0.68 43.48
C PRO A 96 15.85 -1.51 42.33
N ASN A 97 15.02 -2.36 41.73
CA ASN A 97 15.42 -3.11 40.54
C ASN A 97 15.17 -2.26 39.29
N MET A 98 16.24 -1.73 38.70
CA MET A 98 16.18 -0.86 37.51
C MET A 98 16.24 -1.67 36.22
N VAL A 99 15.18 -1.61 35.43
CA VAL A 99 15.01 -2.39 34.18
C VAL A 99 14.83 -1.45 32.99
N LEU A 100 15.12 -1.93 31.79
CA LEU A 100 14.91 -1.17 30.55
C LEU A 100 13.41 -0.92 30.32
N ASP A 101 13.05 0.31 29.94
CA ASP A 101 11.67 0.69 29.60
C ASP A 101 11.32 0.30 28.16
N MET A 102 11.17 -1.01 27.94
CA MET A 102 10.76 -1.56 26.65
C MET A 102 9.44 -0.97 26.13
N PRO A 103 8.39 -0.77 26.96
CA PRO A 103 7.15 -0.13 26.50
C PRO A 103 7.36 1.30 25.96
N LYS A 104 8.18 2.12 26.61
CA LYS A 104 8.51 3.47 26.12
C LYS A 104 9.32 3.41 24.83
N ALA A 105 10.32 2.54 24.74
CA ALA A 105 11.10 2.34 23.51
C ALA A 105 10.19 1.94 22.34
N PHE A 106 9.27 0.99 22.54
CA PHE A 106 8.30 0.58 21.52
C PHE A 106 7.38 1.73 21.09
N ARG A 107 6.88 2.54 22.02
CA ARG A 107 6.05 3.71 21.70
C ARG A 107 6.83 4.74 20.88
N THR A 108 8.07 5.03 21.27
CA THR A 108 8.94 5.97 20.55
C THR A 108 9.23 5.47 19.13
N ALA A 109 9.58 4.20 18.96
CA ALA A 109 9.80 3.59 17.65
C ALA A 109 8.56 3.64 16.75
N ASN A 110 7.37 3.34 17.30
CA ASN A 110 6.12 3.44 16.55
C ASN A 110 5.77 4.88 16.19
N ASN A 111 5.98 5.84 17.09
CA ASN A 111 5.73 7.25 16.83
C ASN A 111 6.61 7.77 15.70
N TRP A 112 7.90 7.41 15.70
CA TRP A 112 8.81 7.73 14.60
C TRP A 112 8.30 7.13 13.28
N TYR A 113 7.94 5.84 13.26
CA TYR A 113 7.42 5.20 12.06
C TYR A 113 6.13 5.87 11.54
N HIS A 114 5.20 6.21 12.43
CA HIS A 114 3.97 6.92 12.08
C HIS A 114 4.24 8.32 11.55
N HIS A 115 5.23 9.02 12.11
CA HIS A 115 5.68 10.32 11.63
C HIS A 115 6.23 10.23 10.20
N GLU A 116 7.17 9.31 9.95
CA GLU A 116 7.74 9.07 8.63
C GLU A 116 6.68 8.64 7.60
N MET A 117 5.73 7.79 8.01
CA MET A 117 4.57 7.42 7.20
C MET A 117 3.71 8.65 6.86
N GLY A 118 3.49 9.55 7.82
CA GLY A 118 2.79 10.82 7.59
C GLY A 118 3.50 11.69 6.55
N LEU A 119 4.83 11.82 6.65
CA LEU A 119 5.65 12.55 5.68
C LEU A 119 5.60 11.90 4.28
N LEU A 120 5.61 10.56 4.21
CA LEU A 120 5.46 9.82 2.95
C LEU A 120 4.10 10.11 2.31
N LEU A 121 3.01 9.94 3.06
CA LEU A 121 1.66 10.17 2.58
C LEU A 121 1.47 11.62 2.14
N GLY A 122 2.07 12.59 2.85
CA GLY A 122 2.07 14.00 2.47
C GLY A 122 2.76 14.32 1.14
N ARG A 123 3.62 13.43 0.63
CA ARG A 123 4.27 13.58 -0.69
C ARG A 123 3.47 12.98 -1.84
N LEU A 124 2.44 12.18 -1.56
CA LEU A 124 1.59 11.57 -2.59
C LEU A 124 0.64 12.64 -3.14
N LYS A 125 0.88 13.06 -4.37
CA LYS A 125 0.19 14.20 -5.01
C LYS A 125 -1.28 13.90 -5.23
N THR A 126 -1.60 12.65 -5.55
CA THR A 126 -2.96 12.23 -5.87
C THR A 126 -3.78 11.90 -4.61
N LEU A 127 -3.14 11.76 -3.44
CA LEU A 127 -3.80 11.35 -2.20
C LEU A 127 -4.91 12.31 -1.72
N PRO A 128 -4.74 13.65 -1.73
CA PRO A 128 -5.79 14.55 -1.25
C PRO A 128 -7.09 14.44 -2.06
N GLU A 129 -7.00 14.32 -3.39
CA GLU A 129 -8.16 14.17 -4.27
C GLU A 129 -8.89 12.85 -4.02
N VAL A 130 -8.15 11.73 -3.96
CA VAL A 130 -8.72 10.41 -3.68
C VAL A 130 -9.38 10.37 -2.30
N ARG A 131 -8.73 10.96 -1.29
CA ARG A 131 -9.29 11.05 0.07
C ARG A 131 -10.58 11.86 0.11
N ALA A 132 -10.65 12.99 -0.60
CA ALA A 132 -11.85 13.81 -0.65
C ALA A 132 -13.03 13.03 -1.27
N GLN A 133 -12.81 12.38 -2.42
CA GLN A 133 -13.86 11.62 -3.11
C GLN A 133 -14.34 10.40 -2.29
N LEU A 134 -13.42 9.67 -1.65
CA LEU A 134 -13.79 8.55 -0.79
C LEU A 134 -14.48 9.01 0.51
N THR A 135 -14.16 10.21 1.01
CA THR A 135 -14.88 10.78 2.15
C THR A 135 -16.32 11.09 1.80
N LEU A 136 -16.56 11.75 0.66
CA LEU A 136 -17.91 12.01 0.14
C LEU A 136 -18.68 10.70 -0.09
N LYS A 137 -18.02 9.67 -0.61
CA LYS A 137 -18.68 8.37 -0.80
C LYS A 137 -19.01 7.68 0.53
N ALA A 138 -18.14 7.79 1.52
CA ALA A 138 -18.39 7.26 2.86
C ALA A 138 -19.57 7.99 3.55
N GLU A 139 -19.71 9.30 3.32
CA GLU A 139 -20.87 10.09 3.77
C GLU A 139 -22.16 9.60 3.13
N ASP A 140 -22.18 9.43 1.81
CA ASP A 140 -23.31 8.88 1.04
C ASP A 140 -23.71 7.47 1.50
N MET A 141 -22.74 6.65 1.92
CA MET A 141 -22.99 5.33 2.50
C MET A 141 -23.41 5.34 3.98
N GLY A 142 -23.54 6.52 4.61
CA GLY A 142 -23.94 6.63 6.02
C GLY A 142 -22.89 6.18 7.03
N CYS A 143 -21.59 6.28 6.68
CA CYS A 143 -20.51 5.93 7.59
C CYS A 143 -20.40 6.97 8.73
N GLY A 144 -20.36 6.54 10.00
CA GLY A 144 -20.36 7.47 11.13
C GLY A 144 -19.13 8.40 11.24
N ARG A 145 -17.96 7.97 10.75
CA ARG A 145 -16.73 8.78 10.70
C ARG A 145 -16.11 8.70 9.29
N PRO A 146 -16.71 9.36 8.29
CA PRO A 146 -16.43 9.10 6.88
C PRO A 146 -14.97 9.40 6.50
N ALA A 147 -14.41 10.51 6.99
CA ALA A 147 -13.02 10.87 6.73
C ALA A 147 -12.01 9.87 7.32
N ASP A 148 -12.32 9.29 8.49
CA ASP A 148 -11.46 8.30 9.13
C ASP A 148 -11.58 6.93 8.48
N VAL A 149 -12.79 6.56 8.06
CA VAL A 149 -13.04 5.34 7.27
C VAL A 149 -12.26 5.43 5.96
N ALA A 150 -12.39 6.54 5.22
CA ALA A 150 -11.66 6.77 3.98
C ALA A 150 -10.13 6.71 4.19
N ALA A 151 -9.60 7.39 5.22
CA ALA A 151 -8.16 7.37 5.51
C ALA A 151 -7.64 5.97 5.85
N LYS A 152 -8.34 5.24 6.72
CA LYS A 152 -7.97 3.85 7.08
C LYS A 152 -8.05 2.93 5.89
N LEU A 153 -9.08 3.08 5.05
CA LEU A 153 -9.28 2.25 3.87
C LEU A 153 -8.24 2.52 2.79
N ILE A 154 -7.89 3.78 2.52
CA ILE A 154 -6.81 4.12 1.59
C ILE A 154 -5.50 3.50 2.07
N LEU A 155 -5.17 3.66 3.35
CA LEU A 155 -3.95 3.07 3.90
C LEU A 155 -3.96 1.54 3.77
N TRP A 156 -5.07 0.88 4.11
CA TRP A 156 -5.24 -0.57 3.91
C TRP A 156 -5.09 -0.97 2.45
N TRP A 157 -5.70 -0.23 1.53
CA TRP A 157 -5.66 -0.51 0.09
C TRP A 157 -4.24 -0.36 -0.48
N LEU A 158 -3.48 0.65 -0.04
CA LEU A 158 -2.06 0.82 -0.38
C LEU A 158 -1.17 -0.25 0.28
N THR A 159 -1.59 -0.80 1.42
CA THR A 159 -0.82 -1.78 2.22
C THR A 159 -1.61 -3.05 2.48
N ARG A 160 -2.05 -3.72 1.40
CA ARG A 160 -2.80 -4.98 1.52
C ARG A 160 -1.99 -6.11 2.16
N ARG A 161 -0.66 -6.09 2.08
CA ARG A 161 0.19 -7.16 2.61
C ARG A 161 0.18 -7.22 4.13
N CYS A 162 0.02 -8.42 4.67
CA CYS A 162 0.11 -8.66 6.10
C CYS A 162 1.47 -8.17 6.64
N PRO A 163 1.51 -7.34 7.70
CA PRO A 163 2.76 -6.80 8.24
C PRO A 163 3.63 -7.85 8.95
N THR A 164 3.06 -9.00 9.30
CA THR A 164 3.76 -10.09 10.00
C THR A 164 4.45 -11.05 9.03
N CYS A 165 3.75 -11.47 7.97
CA CYS A 165 4.30 -12.42 6.99
C CYS A 165 4.72 -11.77 5.68
N HIS A 166 4.50 -10.47 5.51
CA HIS A 166 4.79 -9.71 4.29
C HIS A 166 4.11 -10.27 3.03
N GLY A 167 2.97 -10.95 3.16
CA GLY A 167 2.25 -11.58 2.05
C GLY A 167 2.56 -13.05 1.81
N THR A 168 3.51 -13.62 2.56
CA THR A 168 3.99 -15.01 2.34
C THR A 168 3.04 -16.08 2.89
N LYS A 169 2.01 -15.69 3.64
CA LYS A 169 0.98 -16.57 4.25
C LYS A 169 1.49 -17.50 5.37
N PHE A 170 2.79 -17.55 5.61
CA PHE A 170 3.42 -18.40 6.64
C PHE A 170 4.01 -17.57 7.80
N GLU A 171 4.20 -18.19 8.97
CA GLU A 171 4.88 -17.54 10.10
C GLU A 171 6.37 -17.34 9.77
N VAL A 172 6.90 -16.19 10.13
CA VAL A 172 8.34 -15.87 10.00
C VAL A 172 9.03 -16.29 11.30
N ALA A 173 10.07 -17.10 11.19
CA ALA A 173 10.89 -17.51 12.31
C ALA A 173 11.60 -16.30 12.91
N THR A 174 11.46 -16.14 14.23
CA THR A 174 12.02 -15.02 14.99
C THR A 174 13.52 -14.88 14.74
N GLY A 175 13.97 -13.68 14.39
CA GLY A 175 15.38 -13.32 14.23
C GLY A 175 16.08 -13.81 12.95
N THR A 176 15.48 -14.72 12.17
CA THR A 176 16.15 -15.28 10.97
C THR A 176 15.52 -14.86 9.64
N GLY A 177 14.32 -14.27 9.67
CA GLY A 177 13.58 -13.91 8.46
C GLY A 177 13.14 -15.10 7.60
N ARG A 178 13.40 -16.34 8.05
CA ARG A 178 13.01 -17.56 7.34
C ARG A 178 11.55 -17.87 7.58
N GLN A 179 10.86 -18.37 6.56
CA GLN A 179 9.49 -18.85 6.71
C GLN A 179 9.49 -20.20 7.41
N THR A 180 8.51 -20.41 8.27
CA THR A 180 8.19 -21.73 8.82
C THR A 180 7.11 -22.39 7.96
N GLY A 181 6.91 -23.70 8.09
CA GLY A 181 5.77 -24.38 7.44
C GLY A 181 4.40 -24.07 8.07
N LYS A 182 4.33 -23.20 9.08
CA LYS A 182 3.10 -22.90 9.81
C LYS A 182 2.37 -21.73 9.19
N VAL A 183 1.03 -21.84 9.10
CA VAL A 183 0.17 -20.76 8.60
C VAL A 183 0.29 -19.53 9.52
N CYS A 184 0.42 -18.35 8.92
CA CYS A 184 0.53 -17.10 9.66
C CYS A 184 -0.74 -16.85 10.49
N ARG A 185 -0.61 -16.77 11.82
CA ARG A 185 -1.73 -16.53 12.74
C ARG A 185 -2.41 -15.17 12.57
N SER A 186 -1.64 -14.15 12.20
CA SER A 186 -2.12 -12.76 12.07
C SER A 186 -3.12 -12.62 10.91
N CYS A 187 -2.77 -13.16 9.73
CA CYS A 187 -3.64 -13.12 8.55
C CYS A 187 -4.42 -14.42 8.31
N ARG A 188 -4.22 -15.46 9.14
CA ARG A 188 -4.81 -16.81 8.98
C ARG A 188 -4.58 -17.40 7.59
N GLY A 189 -3.42 -17.14 7.00
CA GLY A 189 -3.02 -17.68 5.69
C GLY A 189 -3.54 -16.90 4.48
N THR A 190 -4.25 -15.79 4.65
CA THR A 190 -4.63 -14.95 3.49
C THR A 190 -3.43 -14.23 2.88
N GLY A 191 -2.44 -13.88 3.72
CA GLY A 191 -1.33 -13.02 3.34
C GLY A 191 -1.69 -11.53 3.34
N GLU A 192 -2.95 -11.20 3.62
CA GLU A 192 -3.47 -9.84 3.55
C GLU A 192 -3.91 -9.31 4.91
N THR A 193 -3.88 -7.99 5.06
CA THR A 193 -4.44 -7.27 6.20
C THR A 193 -5.96 -7.31 6.17
N GLN A 194 -6.58 -7.39 7.36
CA GLN A 194 -8.03 -7.32 7.46
C GLN A 194 -8.54 -5.94 7.03
N ILE A 195 -9.69 -5.94 6.35
CA ILE A 195 -10.36 -4.72 5.92
C ILE A 195 -10.75 -3.90 7.17
N PRO A 196 -10.34 -2.62 7.26
CA PRO A 196 -10.69 -1.78 8.40
C PRO A 196 -12.20 -1.50 8.41
N CYS A 197 -12.76 -1.18 9.58
CA CYS A 197 -14.14 -0.71 9.71
C CYS A 197 -15.23 -1.73 9.30
N PHE A 198 -14.93 -3.03 9.27
CA PHE A 198 -15.87 -4.13 9.03
C PHE A 198 -16.76 -3.90 7.78
N GLU A 199 -18.09 -3.92 7.93
CA GLU A 199 -19.04 -3.92 6.82
C GLU A 199 -19.01 -2.62 6.00
N PRO A 200 -19.05 -1.41 6.60
CA PRO A 200 -18.81 -0.17 5.85
C PRO A 200 -17.49 -0.16 5.08
N GLY A 201 -16.43 -0.72 5.67
CA GLY A 201 -15.13 -0.83 5.00
C GLY A 201 -15.16 -1.78 3.82
N ARG A 202 -15.89 -2.89 3.91
CA ARG A 202 -16.06 -3.86 2.81
C ARG A 202 -16.83 -3.24 1.65
N ALA A 203 -17.94 -2.55 1.92
CA ALA A 203 -18.72 -1.87 0.88
C ALA A 203 -17.87 -0.81 0.14
N MET A 204 -17.10 -0.02 0.89
CA MET A 204 -16.19 0.96 0.32
C MET A 204 -15.03 0.31 -0.45
N ALA A 205 -14.49 -0.83 0.01
CA ALA A 205 -13.47 -1.58 -0.72
C ALA A 205 -14.00 -2.09 -2.06
N SER A 206 -15.21 -2.65 -2.09
CA SER A 206 -15.88 -3.05 -3.34
C SER A 206 -16.09 -1.86 -4.28
N PHE A 207 -16.48 -0.70 -3.75
CA PHE A 207 -16.59 0.53 -4.56
C PHE A 207 -15.24 0.96 -5.17
N ILE A 208 -14.14 0.89 -4.43
CA ILE A 208 -12.80 1.14 -4.95
C ILE A 208 -12.46 0.17 -6.08
N ASP A 209 -12.70 -1.12 -5.88
CA ASP A 209 -12.43 -2.17 -6.87
C ASP A 209 -13.29 -1.95 -8.14
N ASP A 210 -14.56 -1.54 -8.01
CA ASP A 210 -15.42 -1.18 -9.14
C ASP A 210 -14.90 0.03 -9.92
N CYS A 211 -14.47 1.09 -9.23
CA CYS A 211 -13.87 2.27 -9.86
C CYS A 211 -12.61 1.92 -10.65
N LEU A 212 -11.74 1.07 -10.09
CA LEU A 212 -10.54 0.55 -10.74
C LEU A 212 -10.87 -0.31 -11.95
N ASN A 213 -11.82 -1.24 -11.82
CA ASN A 213 -12.23 -2.12 -12.90
C ASN A 213 -12.81 -1.33 -14.08
N ARG A 214 -13.64 -0.31 -13.82
CA ARG A 214 -14.15 0.59 -14.86
C ARG A 214 -13.01 1.32 -15.58
N ALA A 215 -12.04 1.87 -14.84
CA ALA A 215 -10.89 2.55 -15.44
C ALA A 215 -10.05 1.60 -16.30
N ARG A 216 -9.78 0.38 -15.83
CA ARG A 216 -9.04 -0.66 -16.57
C ARG A 216 -9.76 -1.07 -17.85
N VAL A 217 -11.07 -1.28 -17.79
CA VAL A 217 -11.89 -1.64 -18.95
C VAL A 217 -11.92 -0.50 -19.96
N ASP A 218 -12.09 0.75 -19.52
CA ASP A 218 -12.05 1.92 -20.39
C ASP A 218 -10.70 2.05 -21.12
N ILE A 219 -9.59 1.96 -20.38
CA ILE A 219 -8.23 2.00 -20.94
C ILE A 219 -8.05 0.87 -21.96
N ARG A 220 -8.39 -0.36 -21.58
CA ARG A 220 -8.24 -1.54 -22.45
C ARG A 220 -9.08 -1.43 -23.72
N THR A 221 -10.29 -0.91 -23.62
CA THR A 221 -11.22 -0.75 -24.75
C THR A 221 -10.68 0.27 -25.73
N ARG A 222 -10.12 1.38 -25.25
CA ARG A 222 -9.52 2.42 -26.09
C ARG A 222 -8.27 1.92 -26.82
N LEU A 223 -7.37 1.24 -26.10
CA LEU A 223 -6.18 0.62 -26.69
C LEU A 223 -6.50 -0.46 -27.73
N ARG A 224 -7.69 -1.08 -27.68
CA ARG A 224 -8.18 -2.02 -28.71
C ARG A 224 -8.89 -1.31 -29.85
N GLY A 225 -9.68 -0.28 -29.56
CA GLY A 225 -10.41 0.51 -30.54
C GLY A 225 -9.50 1.34 -31.46
N GLU A 226 -8.33 1.74 -30.99
CA GLU A 226 -7.30 2.36 -31.84
C GLU A 226 -6.76 1.38 -32.88
N LYS A 227 -6.46 0.13 -32.50
CA LYS A 227 -5.98 -0.90 -33.44
C LYS A 227 -6.97 -1.18 -34.58
N ALA A 228 -8.26 -1.30 -34.26
CA ALA A 228 -9.29 -1.61 -35.26
C ALA A 228 -9.56 -0.47 -36.27
N LYS A 229 -9.30 0.79 -35.91
CA LYS A 229 -9.47 1.93 -36.83
C LYS A 229 -8.34 2.02 -37.85
N THR A 230 -7.12 1.67 -37.46
CA THR A 230 -5.95 1.65 -38.35
C THR A 230 -5.98 0.52 -39.38
N GLU A 231 -6.56 -0.64 -39.05
CA GLU A 231 -6.74 -1.75 -40.00
C GLU A 231 -7.84 -1.48 -41.05
N GLY A 232 -8.84 -0.63 -40.73
CA GLY A 232 -9.93 -0.28 -41.63
C GLY A 232 -9.65 0.89 -42.60
N GLN A 233 -8.47 1.51 -42.53
CA GLN A 233 -8.08 2.64 -43.40
C GLN A 233 -7.00 2.29 -44.45
N GLN A 234 -6.65 1.00 -44.57
CA GLN A 234 -5.73 0.47 -45.59
C GLN A 234 -6.45 -0.30 -46.72
N SER A 235 -7.73 -0.03 -46.98
CA SER A 235 -8.50 -0.63 -48.07
C SER A 235 -9.02 0.42 -49.04
#